data_AF-A0AAX3BG89-F1
#
_entry.id   AF-A0AAX3BG89-F1
#
_cell.length_a   1.000
_cell.length_b   1.000
_cell.length_c   1.000
_cell.angle_alpha   90.00
_cell.angle_beta   90.00
_cell.angle_gamma   90.00
#
_symmetry.space_group_name_H-M   'P 1'
#
loop_
_entity.id
_entity.type
_entity.pdbx_description
1 polymer ?
#
loop_
_entity_poly.entity_id
_entity_poly.type
_entity_poly.pdbx_seq_one_letter_code
_entity_poly.pdbx_strand_id
1 'polypeptide(L)'
;MKKYVFFVTLLAVVFVGCSPKKSSAKESEEVSSKQETVQEIPDFIKIRPGDKVILNSPQVFWEITILLNYEQKKWLAEQTNTNEDVSDEEAYLYLQNKREEFFQSLGLSEDLYNQYSFDHYQKIQDFLEKNPQYKEAYENSQNL
;
A
#
# COMPACT_ATOMS: atom_id res chain seq x y z
N MET A 1 17.39 25.52 51.93
CA MET A 1 18.22 26.62 51.38
C MET A 1 19.10 26.06 50.27
N LYS A 2 19.15 26.79 49.15
CA LYS A 2 19.66 26.39 47.83
C LYS A 2 21.15 26.04 47.80
N LYS A 3 21.46 24.89 47.20
CA LYS A 3 22.71 24.51 46.51
C LYS A 3 22.24 23.49 45.45
N TYR A 4 22.57 23.50 44.17
CA TYR A 4 23.87 23.53 43.52
C TYR A 4 23.67 24.02 42.06
N VAL A 5 24.44 25.02 41.62
CA VAL A 5 25.59 24.91 40.70
C VAL A 5 25.21 24.48 39.28
N PHE A 6 25.22 25.48 38.39
CA PHE A 6 25.32 25.37 36.94
C PHE A 6 26.45 24.42 36.54
N PHE A 7 26.16 23.41 35.72
CA PHE A 7 27.16 22.75 34.89
C PHE A 7 26.61 22.65 33.46
N VAL A 8 27.05 23.58 32.63
CA VAL A 8 26.94 23.53 31.17
C VAL A 8 28.07 22.64 30.70
N THR A 9 27.75 21.45 30.19
CA THR A 9 28.69 20.63 29.44
C THR A 9 28.16 20.42 28.04
N LEU A 10 28.66 21.31 27.18
CA LEU A 10 28.75 21.21 25.74
C LEU A 10 29.33 19.84 25.35
N LEU A 11 28.57 19.02 24.63
CA LEU A 11 29.12 17.84 23.95
C LEU A 11 29.00 18.08 22.44
N ALA A 12 30.08 18.62 21.89
CA ALA A 12 30.29 18.74 20.45
C ALA A 12 30.45 17.34 19.86
N VAL A 13 29.43 16.86 19.14
CA VAL A 13 29.57 15.69 18.29
C VAL A 13 30.28 16.14 17.01
N VAL A 14 31.54 15.72 16.91
CA VAL A 14 32.41 15.92 15.76
C VAL A 14 31.81 15.20 14.55
N PHE A 15 31.41 15.96 13.53
CA PHE A 15 31.11 15.44 12.19
C PHE A 15 32.39 14.88 11.58
N VAL A 16 32.59 13.58 11.69
CA VAL A 16 33.64 12.85 10.98
C VAL A 16 33.21 12.64 9.54
N GLY A 17 33.81 13.44 8.65
CA GLY A 17 34.40 12.95 7.39
C GLY A 17 33.45 12.46 6.29
N CYS A 18 32.92 13.40 5.51
CA CYS A 18 32.52 13.13 4.13
C CYS A 18 33.80 13.04 3.27
N SER A 19 34.13 11.87 2.74
CA SER A 19 35.19 11.68 1.73
C SER A 19 34.56 11.51 0.35
N PRO A 20 34.89 12.33 -0.66
CA PRO A 20 34.50 12.07 -2.03
C PRO A 20 35.54 11.14 -2.66
N LYS A 21 35.22 9.86 -2.83
CA LYS A 21 36.08 8.93 -3.56
C LYS A 21 35.60 8.84 -5.01
N LYS A 22 36.34 9.53 -5.88
CA LYS A 22 36.26 9.45 -7.35
C LYS A 22 37.24 8.36 -7.80
N SER A 23 36.75 7.25 -8.37
CA SER A 23 37.48 6.48 -9.41
C SER A 23 36.65 5.32 -9.97
N SER A 24 36.64 5.28 -11.30
CA SER A 24 36.65 4.10 -12.19
C SER A 24 35.42 3.21 -12.33
N ALA A 25 34.78 3.41 -13.49
CA ALA A 25 34.51 2.40 -14.51
C ALA A 25 33.95 1.05 -14.05
N LYS A 26 32.62 0.92 -14.16
CA LYS A 26 31.92 -0.29 -14.60
C LYS A 26 31.00 0.17 -15.73
N GLU A 27 31.33 -0.23 -16.95
CA GLU A 27 30.65 -1.36 -17.61
C GLU A 27 29.17 -1.01 -17.74
N SER A 28 28.85 -0.50 -18.92
CA SER A 28 27.52 -0.12 -19.37
C SER A 28 26.53 -1.22 -19.00
N GLU A 29 25.68 -0.92 -18.03
CA GLU A 29 24.45 -1.66 -17.79
C GLU A 29 23.69 -1.69 -19.13
N GLU A 30 23.60 -2.88 -19.71
CA GLU A 30 22.46 -3.20 -20.55
C GLU A 30 21.23 -2.76 -19.78
N VAL A 31 20.50 -1.80 -20.36
CA VAL A 31 19.14 -1.48 -19.97
C VAL A 31 18.33 -2.75 -20.20
N SER A 32 18.38 -3.64 -19.22
CA SER A 32 17.45 -4.74 -19.08
C SER A 32 16.12 -4.06 -18.83
N SER A 33 15.37 -3.87 -19.92
CA SER A 33 13.94 -3.62 -19.86
C SER A 33 13.32 -4.81 -19.14
N LYS A 34 13.37 -4.78 -17.79
CA LYS A 34 12.44 -5.54 -16.98
C LYS A 34 11.08 -5.04 -17.40
N GLN A 35 10.42 -5.80 -18.27
CA GLN A 35 8.98 -5.78 -18.32
C GLN A 35 8.54 -5.95 -16.87
N GLU A 36 8.02 -4.89 -16.27
CA GLU A 36 7.23 -5.01 -15.05
C GLU A 36 6.18 -6.06 -15.37
N THR A 37 6.38 -7.24 -14.79
CA THR A 37 5.36 -8.27 -14.81
C THR A 37 4.26 -7.68 -13.96
N VAL A 38 3.19 -7.21 -14.60
CA VAL A 38 1.95 -6.83 -13.94
C VAL A 38 1.62 -8.01 -13.04
N GLN A 39 1.81 -7.88 -11.72
CA GLN A 39 1.45 -8.97 -10.82
C GLN A 39 -0.04 -9.19 -10.99
N GLU A 40 -0.40 -10.40 -11.38
CA GLU A 40 -1.79 -10.78 -11.56
C GLU A 40 -2.40 -11.12 -10.21
N ILE A 41 -3.68 -10.80 -10.06
CA ILE A 41 -4.45 -11.17 -8.86
C ILE A 41 -4.44 -12.70 -8.75
N PRO A 42 -4.02 -13.29 -7.62
CA PRO A 42 -3.93 -14.74 -7.48
C PRO A 42 -5.26 -15.45 -7.78
N ASP A 43 -5.20 -16.60 -8.46
CA ASP A 43 -6.37 -17.35 -8.93
C ASP A 43 -7.35 -17.75 -7.82
N PHE A 44 -6.89 -17.87 -6.57
CA PHE A 44 -7.74 -18.25 -5.45
C PHE A 44 -8.59 -17.08 -4.92
N ILE A 45 -8.24 -15.83 -5.24
CA ILE A 45 -9.13 -14.68 -5.05
C ILE A 45 -10.19 -14.78 -6.13
N LYS A 46 -11.47 -14.87 -5.77
CA LYS A 46 -12.55 -15.13 -6.73
C LYS A 46 -13.34 -13.87 -7.10
N ILE A 47 -13.42 -12.90 -6.20
CA ILE A 47 -14.08 -11.61 -6.46
C ILE A 47 -13.35 -10.83 -7.54
N ARG A 48 -14.10 -10.26 -8.49
CA ARG A 48 -13.62 -9.38 -9.55
C ARG A 48 -14.43 -8.07 -9.59
N PRO A 49 -13.90 -7.00 -10.21
CA PRO A 49 -14.65 -5.76 -10.38
C PRO A 49 -16.02 -6.01 -11.06
N GLY A 50 -17.08 -5.42 -10.52
CA GLY A 50 -18.46 -5.57 -11.03
C GLY A 50 -19.25 -6.76 -10.48
N ASP A 51 -18.62 -7.69 -9.76
CA ASP A 51 -19.32 -8.79 -9.10
C ASP A 51 -20.25 -8.26 -8.01
N LYS A 52 -21.45 -8.82 -7.83
CA LYS A 52 -22.29 -8.51 -6.66
C LYS A 52 -21.87 -9.36 -5.48
N VAL A 53 -21.28 -8.72 -4.48
CA VAL A 53 -20.66 -9.38 -3.32
C VAL A 53 -21.55 -9.24 -2.09
N ILE A 54 -21.61 -10.31 -1.29
CA ILE A 54 -22.20 -10.28 0.06
C ILE A 54 -21.05 -10.38 1.07
N LEU A 55 -20.78 -9.31 1.82
CA LEU A 55 -19.75 -9.28 2.84
C LEU A 55 -20.23 -9.98 4.13
N ASN A 56 -20.08 -11.30 4.18
CA ASN A 56 -20.56 -12.14 5.28
C ASN A 56 -19.47 -13.03 5.92
N SER A 57 -18.24 -12.99 5.43
CA SER A 57 -17.16 -13.85 5.92
C SER A 57 -15.78 -13.17 5.87
N PRO A 58 -14.84 -13.59 6.74
CA PRO A 58 -13.44 -13.13 6.69
C PRO A 58 -12.76 -13.37 5.35
N GLN A 59 -13.09 -14.48 4.67
CA GLN A 59 -12.55 -14.76 3.34
C GLN A 59 -12.97 -13.67 2.34
N VAL A 60 -14.27 -13.38 2.25
CA VAL A 60 -14.79 -12.34 1.36
C VAL A 60 -14.19 -10.98 1.68
N PHE A 61 -14.05 -10.65 2.98
CA PHE A 61 -13.36 -9.43 3.41
C PHE A 61 -11.95 -9.34 2.81
N TRP A 62 -11.12 -10.37 2.98
CA TRP A 62 -9.75 -10.38 2.46
C TRP A 62 -9.68 -10.40 0.94
N GLU A 63 -10.59 -11.08 0.26
CA GLU A 63 -10.67 -11.04 -1.21
C GLU A 63 -10.95 -9.62 -1.71
N ILE A 64 -11.86 -8.88 -1.07
CA ILE A 64 -12.12 -7.47 -1.38
C ILE A 64 -10.89 -6.61 -1.07
N THR A 65 -10.25 -6.79 0.10
CA THR A 65 -9.07 -6.01 0.49
C THR A 65 -7.93 -6.18 -0.51
N ILE A 66 -7.63 -7.42 -0.90
CA ILE A 66 -6.57 -7.73 -1.85
C ILE A 66 -6.92 -7.12 -3.21
N LEU A 67 -8.14 -7.30 -3.70
CA LEU A 67 -8.58 -6.72 -4.96
C LEU A 67 -8.46 -5.18 -4.96
N LEU A 68 -8.90 -4.52 -3.87
CA LEU A 68 -8.81 -3.07 -3.73
C LEU A 68 -7.36 -2.59 -3.86
N ASN A 69 -6.39 -3.29 -3.26
CA ASN A 69 -4.98 -2.92 -3.36
C ASN A 69 -4.45 -3.01 -4.80
N TYR A 70 -4.85 -4.04 -5.55
CA TYR A 70 -4.50 -4.17 -6.97
C TYR A 70 -5.11 -3.04 -7.81
N GLU A 71 -6.38 -2.72 -7.58
CA GLU A 71 -7.05 -1.63 -8.31
C GLU A 71 -6.46 -0.26 -7.95
N GLN A 72 -6.18 0.00 -6.67
CA GLN A 72 -5.55 1.25 -6.23
C GLN A 72 -4.22 1.52 -6.94
N LYS A 73 -3.44 0.49 -7.22
CA LYS A 73 -2.17 0.63 -7.95
C LYS A 73 -2.36 0.95 -9.41
N LYS A 74 -3.37 0.37 -10.07
CA LYS A 74 -3.74 0.75 -11.43
C LYS A 74 -4.11 2.23 -11.49
N TRP A 75 -4.91 2.71 -10.53
CA TRP A 75 -5.33 4.11 -10.47
C TRP A 75 -4.15 5.06 -10.23
N LEU A 76 -3.21 4.67 -9.35
CA LEU A 76 -1.98 5.45 -9.13
C LEU A 76 -1.11 5.48 -10.38
N ALA A 77 -0.95 4.34 -11.08
CA ALA A 77 -0.20 4.27 -12.32
C ALA A 77 -0.84 5.14 -13.43
N GLU A 78 -2.17 5.13 -13.53
CA GLU A 78 -2.93 6.00 -14.44
C GLU A 78 -2.63 7.48 -14.19
N GLN A 79 -2.61 7.91 -12.92
CA GLN A 79 -2.25 9.29 -12.55
C GLN A 79 -0.80 9.64 -12.88
N THR A 80 0.14 8.73 -12.65
CA THR A 80 1.57 9.00 -12.94
C THR A 80 1.89 9.03 -14.43
N ASN A 81 1.08 8.39 -15.27
CA ASN A 81 1.31 8.32 -16.72
C ASN A 81 0.64 9.46 -17.50
N THR A 82 -0.31 10.17 -16.90
CA THR A 82 -0.80 11.45 -17.42
C THR A 82 0.28 12.51 -17.23
N ASN A 83 0.92 12.96 -18.33
CA ASN A 83 1.93 14.04 -18.36
C ASN A 83 1.36 15.43 -18.01
N GLU A 84 0.33 15.49 -17.16
CA GLU A 84 -0.32 16.72 -16.70
C GLU A 84 0.14 17.03 -15.28
N ASP A 85 0.39 18.31 -15.01
CA ASP A 85 0.74 18.79 -13.68
C ASP A 85 -0.56 18.85 -12.84
N VAL A 86 -0.99 17.69 -12.34
CA VAL A 86 -2.20 17.53 -11.54
C VAL A 86 -1.94 18.00 -10.11
N SER A 87 -2.83 18.82 -9.56
CA SER A 87 -2.70 19.27 -8.17
C SER A 87 -2.94 18.13 -7.15
N ASP A 88 -2.39 18.26 -5.94
CA ASP A 88 -2.61 17.29 -4.85
C ASP A 88 -4.11 17.08 -4.55
N GLU A 89 -4.91 18.13 -4.66
CA GLU A 89 -6.36 18.08 -4.44
C GLU A 89 -7.07 17.28 -5.54
N GLU A 90 -6.74 17.50 -6.80
CA GLU A 90 -7.28 16.74 -7.92
C GLU A 90 -6.84 15.27 -7.85
N ALA A 91 -5.60 15.02 -7.46
CA ALA A 91 -5.08 13.68 -7.29
C ALA A 91 -5.83 12.92 -6.17
N TYR A 92 -6.10 13.60 -5.06
CA TYR A 92 -6.91 13.07 -3.96
C TYR A 92 -8.35 12.76 -4.39
N LEU A 93 -9.02 13.71 -5.05
CA LEU A 93 -10.40 13.54 -5.50
C LEU A 93 -10.54 12.40 -6.51
N TYR A 94 -9.56 12.24 -7.41
CA TYR A 94 -9.53 11.12 -8.34
C TYR A 94 -9.52 9.77 -7.61
N LEU A 95 -8.59 9.58 -6.66
CA LEU A 95 -8.47 8.33 -5.91
C LEU A 95 -9.71 8.07 -5.05
N GLN A 96 -10.28 9.12 -4.46
CA GLN A 96 -11.53 9.03 -3.70
C GLN A 96 -12.68 8.54 -4.58
N ASN A 97 -12.87 9.14 -5.76
CA ASN A 97 -13.91 8.76 -6.71
C ASN A 97 -13.71 7.31 -7.19
N LYS A 98 -12.47 6.92 -7.50
CA LYS A 98 -12.16 5.54 -7.91
C LYS A 98 -12.48 4.50 -6.83
N ARG A 99 -12.17 4.84 -5.58
CA ARG A 99 -12.50 3.99 -4.44
C ARG A 99 -14.01 3.87 -4.23
N GLU A 100 -14.75 4.96 -4.41
CA GLU A 100 -16.21 4.93 -4.38
C GLU A 100 -16.79 4.06 -5.52
N GLU A 101 -16.35 4.29 -6.77
CA GLU A 101 -16.74 3.49 -7.95
C GLU A 101 -16.48 1.99 -7.71
N PHE A 102 -15.34 1.66 -7.11
CA PHE A 102 -14.98 0.28 -6.77
C PHE A 102 -16.01 -0.39 -5.87
N PHE A 103 -16.34 0.20 -4.72
CA PHE A 103 -17.32 -0.38 -3.79
C PHE A 103 -18.72 -0.44 -4.41
N GLN A 104 -19.14 0.61 -5.12
CA GLN A 104 -20.42 0.63 -5.83
C GLN A 104 -20.50 -0.49 -6.89
N SER A 105 -19.41 -0.75 -7.62
CA SER A 105 -19.34 -1.84 -8.59
C SER A 105 -19.64 -3.19 -7.92
N LEU A 106 -19.10 -3.39 -6.71
CA LEU A 106 -19.29 -4.59 -5.91
C LEU A 106 -20.68 -4.74 -5.28
N GLY A 107 -21.52 -3.70 -5.37
CA GLY A 107 -22.81 -3.63 -4.67
C GLY A 107 -22.66 -3.47 -3.15
N LEU A 108 -21.55 -2.89 -2.70
CA LEU A 108 -21.25 -2.62 -1.30
C LEU A 108 -21.06 -1.10 -1.09
N SER A 109 -21.23 -0.64 0.15
CA SER A 109 -20.71 0.67 0.54
C SER A 109 -19.35 0.50 1.22
N GLU A 110 -18.51 1.52 1.14
CA GLU A 110 -17.25 1.55 1.90
C GLU A 110 -17.53 1.48 3.41
N ASP A 111 -18.56 2.16 3.89
CA ASP A 111 -18.95 2.13 5.31
C ASP A 111 -19.27 0.71 5.79
N LEU A 112 -19.98 -0.09 4.99
CA LEU A 112 -20.29 -1.48 5.33
C LEU A 112 -19.00 -2.32 5.39
N TYR A 113 -18.08 -2.10 4.45
CA TYR A 113 -16.76 -2.75 4.46
C TYR A 113 -15.95 -2.39 5.70
N ASN A 114 -15.86 -1.10 6.03
CA ASN A 114 -15.16 -0.61 7.20
C ASN A 114 -15.79 -1.14 8.49
N GLN A 115 -17.11 -1.06 8.62
CA GLN A 115 -17.84 -1.57 9.78
C GLN A 115 -17.60 -3.07 9.99
N TYR A 116 -17.62 -3.87 8.92
CA TYR A 116 -17.32 -5.30 9.02
C TYR A 116 -15.95 -5.56 9.65
N SER A 117 -14.93 -4.77 9.27
CA SER A 117 -13.57 -4.91 9.80
C SER A 117 -13.50 -4.68 11.32
N PHE A 118 -14.27 -3.71 11.83
CA PHE A 118 -14.34 -3.40 13.26
C PHE A 118 -15.12 -4.48 14.01
N ASP A 119 -16.31 -4.84 13.51
CA ASP A 119 -17.21 -5.78 14.18
C ASP A 119 -16.67 -7.22 14.20
N HIS A 120 -15.80 -7.56 13.25
CA HIS A 120 -15.29 -8.92 13.05
C HIS A 120 -13.76 -9.04 13.16
N TYR A 121 -13.09 -8.05 13.74
CA TYR A 121 -11.62 -7.95 13.79
C TYR A 121 -10.94 -9.29 14.15
N GLN A 122 -11.34 -9.92 15.25
CA GLN A 122 -10.73 -11.18 15.71
C GLN A 122 -10.87 -12.30 14.66
N LYS A 123 -12.05 -12.44 14.05
CA LYS A 123 -12.30 -13.49 13.04
C LYS A 123 -11.50 -13.24 11.76
N ILE A 124 -11.29 -11.98 11.41
CA ILE A 124 -10.47 -11.57 10.26
C ILE A 124 -9.00 -11.92 10.48
N GLN A 125 -8.47 -11.67 11.68
CA GLN A 125 -7.10 -12.03 12.05
C GLN A 125 -6.91 -13.55 12.11
N ASP A 126 -7.79 -14.26 12.82
CA ASP A 126 -7.76 -15.72 12.92
C ASP A 126 -7.81 -16.40 11.53
N PHE A 127 -8.51 -15.79 10.57
CA PHE A 127 -8.56 -16.29 9.21
C PHE A 127 -7.20 -16.20 8.51
N LEU A 128 -6.48 -15.08 8.62
CA LEU A 128 -5.15 -14.96 8.01
C LEU A 128 -4.15 -15.96 8.59
N GLU A 129 -4.16 -16.16 9.91
CA GLU A 129 -3.26 -17.12 10.56
C GLU A 129 -3.47 -18.54 10.05
N LYS A 130 -4.72 -18.91 9.76
CA LYS A 130 -5.10 -20.24 9.27
C LYS A 130 -4.97 -20.38 7.75
N ASN A 131 -4.87 -19.27 7.02
CA ASN A 131 -4.83 -19.23 5.56
C ASN A 131 -3.63 -18.40 5.08
N PRO A 132 -2.40 -18.92 5.23
CA PRO A 132 -1.17 -18.16 4.94
C PRO A 132 -1.10 -17.64 3.50
N GLN A 133 -1.73 -18.31 2.54
CA GLN A 133 -1.81 -17.84 1.15
C GLN A 133 -2.52 -16.48 1.01
N TYR A 134 -3.53 -16.20 1.84
CA TYR A 134 -4.19 -14.89 1.85
C TYR A 134 -3.31 -13.81 2.47
N LYS A 135 -2.54 -14.17 3.50
CA LYS A 135 -1.57 -13.27 4.11
C LYS A 135 -0.49 -12.87 3.11
N GLU A 136 0.09 -13.85 2.41
CA GLU A 136 1.09 -13.62 1.37
C GLU A 136 0.52 -12.77 0.22
N ALA A 137 -0.69 -13.06 -0.25
CA ALA A 137 -1.34 -12.27 -1.29
C ALA A 137 -1.62 -10.83 -0.84
N TYR A 138 -2.03 -10.62 0.42
CA TYR A 138 -2.19 -9.29 0.98
C TYR A 138 -0.86 -8.54 1.03
N GLU A 139 0.20 -9.15 1.58
CA GLU A 139 1.54 -8.55 1.66
C GLU A 139 2.09 -8.21 0.26
N ASN A 140 1.94 -9.11 -0.72
CA ASN A 140 2.33 -8.84 -2.10
C ASN A 140 1.52 -7.70 -2.71
N SER A 141 0.21 -7.68 -2.49
CA SER A 141 -0.66 -6.61 -2.98
C SER A 141 -0.32 -5.23 -2.39
N GLN A 142 0.31 -5.16 -1.21
CA GLN A 142 0.78 -3.92 -0.59
C GLN A 142 2.13 -3.44 -1.18
N ASN A 143 3.01 -4.34 -1.59
CA ASN A 143 4.38 -4.02 -2.02
C ASN A 143 4.58 -3.81 -3.54
N LEU A 144 3.53 -4.04 -4.34
CA LEU A 144 3.49 -3.67 -5.76
C LEU A 144 3.69 -2.19 -6.10
#